data_AF-A0ABD3M9S4-F1
#
_entry.id   AF-A0ABD3M9S4-F1
#
_cell.length_a   1.000
_cell.length_b   1.000
_cell.length_c   1.000
_cell.angle_alpha   90.00
_cell.angle_beta   90.00
_cell.angle_gamma   90.00
#
_symmetry.space_group_name_H-M   'P 1'
#
loop_
_entity.id
_entity.type
_entity.pdbx_description
1 polymer ?
#
loop_
_entity_poly.entity_id
_entity_poly.type
_entity_poly.pdbx_seq_one_letter_code
_entity_poly.pdbx_strand_id
1 'polypeptide(L)'
;MARGKGKRGGGRGSGKRFAAQSAEEIEQRNARLADFDAARAKRRADAEDDDDDDDDDGSVDSAQREAEREAMLVGRRVAEMSVDDNDGDDDDDEGGNWVEKEYKPKGLEGLVEVENPNKAPVKMTKLKDMGADAGPAPMSRREREEKEKEEKAAAYRKRHEAGLTEEYKRDMAKLAEVKARREAAQAKAKAEQEAAELAEVERKKAVESANADRSDDEDSDDGKKKKKKGKSNIPKIDKISIKKMKPAQLKEALKERGLDIQGSAKDLQARLLEYEENR
;
A
#
# COMPACT_ATOMS: atom_id res chain seq x y z
N MET A 1 24.46 48.79 33.86
CA MET A 1 24.48 47.30 33.83
C MET A 1 24.80 46.85 32.42
N ALA A 2 26.06 46.47 32.18
CA ALA A 2 26.56 46.09 30.86
C ALA A 2 26.08 44.66 30.50
N ARG A 3 25.40 44.52 29.36
CA ARG A 3 24.94 43.21 28.86
C ARG A 3 26.14 42.45 28.29
N GLY A 4 26.45 41.31 28.89
CA GLY A 4 27.56 40.44 28.51
C GLY A 4 27.42 39.95 27.07
N LYS A 5 28.42 40.25 26.24
CA LYS A 5 28.58 39.69 24.89
C LYS A 5 28.71 38.17 24.99
N GLY A 6 27.71 37.46 24.46
CA GLY A 6 27.71 36.01 24.32
C GLY A 6 28.95 35.53 23.58
N LYS A 7 29.74 34.69 24.25
CA LYS A 7 30.94 34.07 23.73
C LYS A 7 30.50 33.05 22.68
N ARG A 8 30.61 33.43 21.40
CA ARG A 8 30.39 32.53 20.25
C ARG A 8 31.21 31.26 20.49
N GLY A 9 30.51 30.12 20.56
CA GLY A 9 31.09 28.82 20.85
C GLY A 9 32.28 28.57 19.94
N GLY A 10 33.47 28.49 20.54
CA GLY A 10 34.69 28.12 19.84
C GLY A 10 34.46 26.80 19.13
N GLY A 11 34.77 26.79 17.83
CA GLY A 11 34.63 25.64 16.96
C GLY A 11 35.11 24.39 17.67
N ARG A 12 34.24 23.37 17.69
CA ARG A 12 34.58 22.03 18.15
C ARG A 12 35.81 21.61 17.37
N GLY A 13 36.96 21.67 18.04
CA GLY A 13 38.23 21.29 17.48
C GLY A 13 38.05 19.92 16.87
N SER A 14 38.20 19.86 15.55
CA SER A 14 38.60 18.67 14.82
C SER A 14 39.95 18.27 15.42
N GLY A 15 39.89 17.58 16.56
CA GLY A 15 41.05 17.05 17.25
C GLY A 15 41.77 16.19 16.24
N LYS A 16 43.03 16.55 15.96
CA LYS A 16 43.95 15.76 15.15
C LYS A 16 43.79 14.31 15.56
N ARG A 17 43.21 13.52 14.66
CA ARG A 17 43.02 12.08 14.84
C ARG A 17 44.42 11.48 14.81
N PHE A 18 45.08 11.40 15.97
CA PHE A 18 46.26 10.56 16.11
C PHE A 18 45.80 9.15 15.75
N ALA A 19 46.46 8.55 14.75
CA ALA A 19 46.23 7.15 14.42
C ALA A 19 46.59 6.35 15.68
N ALA A 20 45.63 5.59 16.21
CA ALA A 20 45.84 4.79 17.41
C ALA A 20 47.06 3.90 17.21
N GLN A 21 47.99 3.94 18.16
CA GLN A 21 49.30 3.30 18.01
C GLN A 21 49.31 1.86 18.53
N SER A 22 48.21 1.40 19.13
CA SER A 22 48.03 0.04 19.66
C SER A 22 46.58 -0.44 19.56
N ALA A 23 46.37 -1.76 19.55
CA ALA A 23 45.04 -2.37 19.51
C ALA A 23 44.20 -2.07 20.75
N GLU A 24 44.84 -2.01 21.92
CA GLU A 24 44.20 -1.68 23.20
C GLU A 24 43.65 -0.24 23.22
N GLU A 25 44.37 0.70 22.60
CA GLU A 25 43.91 2.09 22.44
C GLU A 25 42.68 2.20 21.52
N ILE A 26 42.57 1.32 20.51
CA ILE A 26 41.40 1.25 19.62
C ILE A 26 40.19 0.73 20.37
N GLU A 27 40.34 -0.31 21.19
CA GLU A 27 39.26 -0.87 22.00
C GLU A 27 38.74 0.15 23.02
N GLN A 28 39.64 0.85 23.72
CA GLN A 28 39.25 1.92 24.64
C GLN A 28 38.53 3.07 23.93
N ARG A 29 38.97 3.44 22.72
CA ARG A 29 38.30 4.45 21.90
C ARG A 29 36.91 3.98 21.46
N ASN A 30 36.77 2.73 21.03
CA ASN A 30 35.51 2.17 20.57
C ASN A 30 34.51 2.05 21.74
N ALA A 31 34.97 1.63 22.92
CA ALA A 31 34.15 1.60 24.12
C ALA A 31 33.62 3.00 24.47
N ARG A 32 34.49 4.02 24.46
CA ARG A 32 34.10 5.42 24.73
C ARG A 32 33.10 5.97 23.70
N LEU A 33 33.24 5.57 22.43
CA LEU A 33 32.29 5.94 21.38
C LEU A 33 30.93 5.26 21.59
N ALA A 34 30.92 3.97 21.94
CA ALA A 34 29.71 3.23 22.24
C ALA A 34 28.95 3.83 23.44
N ASP A 35 29.66 4.23 24.50
CA ASP A 35 29.07 4.90 25.66
C ASP A 35 28.46 6.25 25.27
N PHE A 36 29.14 7.01 24.40
CA PHE A 36 28.63 8.29 23.91
C PHE A 36 27.36 8.14 23.06
N ASP A 37 27.33 7.14 22.18
CA ASP A 37 26.18 6.84 21.34
C ASP A 37 25.01 6.28 22.15
N ALA A 38 25.26 5.44 23.15
CA ALA A 38 24.25 4.97 24.09
C ALA A 38 23.64 6.13 24.91
N ALA A 39 24.47 7.05 25.40
CA ALA A 39 23.98 8.25 26.10
C ALA A 39 23.17 9.18 25.20
N ARG A 40 23.51 9.28 23.90
CA ARG A 40 22.71 10.02 22.92
C ARG A 40 21.38 9.32 22.64
N ALA A 41 21.38 7.99 22.48
CA ALA A 41 20.15 7.22 22.28
C ALA A 41 19.20 7.34 23.47
N LYS A 42 19.72 7.28 24.71
CA LYS A 42 18.92 7.46 25.91
C LYS A 42 18.24 8.83 25.97
N ARG A 43 18.96 9.92 25.64
CA ARG A 43 18.37 11.27 25.58
C ARG A 43 17.31 11.43 24.50
N ARG A 44 17.37 10.63 23.43
CA ARG A 44 16.35 10.65 22.38
C ARG A 44 15.10 9.90 22.83
N ALA A 45 15.27 8.75 23.47
CA ALA A 45 14.17 7.99 24.04
C ALA A 45 13.44 8.76 25.15
N ASP A 46 14.18 9.45 26.02
CA ASP A 46 13.63 10.28 27.11
C ASP A 46 12.86 11.51 26.59
N ALA A 47 13.17 11.98 25.38
CA ALA A 47 12.44 13.06 24.72
C ALA A 47 11.24 12.58 23.89
N GLU A 48 11.15 11.28 23.58
CA GLU A 48 10.01 10.68 22.88
C GLU A 48 8.89 10.23 23.85
N ASP A 49 9.16 10.21 25.18
CA ASP A 49 8.20 9.81 26.24
C ASP A 49 7.45 11.03 26.86
N ASP A 50 7.84 12.26 26.52
CA ASP A 50 7.28 13.52 27.07
C ASP A 50 6.29 14.21 26.09
N ASP A 51 6.06 13.63 24.91
CA ASP A 51 5.18 14.17 23.84
C ASP A 51 3.83 13.42 23.72
N ASP A 52 3.50 12.52 24.66
CA ASP A 52 2.28 11.67 24.60
C ASP A 52 1.24 11.98 25.70
N ASP A 53 1.30 13.16 26.34
CA ASP A 53 0.43 13.52 27.47
C ASP A 53 -0.16 14.94 27.39
N ASP A 54 -0.64 15.38 26.21
CA ASP A 54 -1.56 16.53 26.12
C ASP A 54 -2.45 16.45 24.85
N ASP A 55 -3.66 15.90 25.02
CA ASP A 55 -4.93 16.39 24.44
C ASP A 55 -6.04 15.33 24.65
N ASP A 56 -6.45 15.17 25.92
CA ASP A 56 -7.81 14.74 26.26
C ASP A 56 -8.73 15.97 26.15
N ASP A 57 -9.19 16.26 24.94
CA ASP A 57 -10.33 17.15 24.71
C ASP A 57 -11.42 16.40 23.92
N GLY A 58 -12.45 16.01 24.65
CA GLY A 58 -13.58 15.29 24.10
C GLY A 58 -14.44 16.18 23.20
N SER A 59 -15.04 15.55 22.18
CA SER A 59 -16.21 16.00 21.41
C SER A 59 -15.93 16.88 20.17
N VAL A 60 -15.72 16.27 18.98
CA VAL A 60 -16.76 15.99 17.96
C VAL A 60 -16.16 15.44 16.65
N ASP A 61 -16.87 14.46 16.07
CA ASP A 61 -16.90 14.05 14.65
C ASP A 61 -15.58 13.64 13.93
N SER A 62 -15.23 12.36 14.06
CA SER A 62 -14.11 11.71 13.38
C SER A 62 -14.16 11.78 11.85
N ALA A 63 -15.34 11.95 11.25
CA ALA A 63 -15.48 12.07 9.79
C ALA A 63 -14.99 13.42 9.26
N GLN A 64 -15.13 14.49 10.06
CA GLN A 64 -14.70 15.83 9.66
C GLN A 64 -13.17 15.95 9.71
N ARG A 65 -12.52 15.29 10.68
CA ARG A 65 -11.04 15.23 10.81
C ARG A 65 -10.38 14.41 9.70
N GLU A 66 -11.03 13.35 9.22
CA GLU A 66 -10.55 12.58 8.06
C GLU A 66 -10.68 13.40 6.76
N ALA A 67 -11.80 14.09 6.56
CA ALA A 67 -12.00 14.97 5.41
C ALA A 67 -11.01 16.15 5.37
N GLU A 68 -10.69 16.76 6.52
CA GLU A 68 -9.69 17.84 6.60
C GLU A 68 -8.26 17.34 6.36
N ARG A 69 -7.90 16.15 6.87
CA ARG A 69 -6.61 15.53 6.57
C ARG A 69 -6.47 15.16 5.10
N GLU A 70 -7.54 14.67 4.47
CA GLU A 70 -7.55 14.36 3.04
C GLU A 70 -7.46 15.64 2.19
N ALA A 71 -8.15 16.71 2.58
CA ALA A 71 -8.08 18.02 1.94
C ALA A 71 -6.68 18.67 2.04
N MET A 72 -6.01 18.58 3.20
CA MET A 72 -4.62 19.04 3.35
C MET A 72 -3.64 18.22 2.51
N LEU A 73 -3.85 16.90 2.39
CA LEU A 73 -3.00 16.03 1.59
C LEU A 73 -3.17 16.28 0.08
N VAL A 74 -4.38 16.62 -0.37
CA VAL A 74 -4.65 17.07 -1.74
C VAL A 74 -4.07 18.46 -2.00
N GLY A 75 -4.21 19.41 -1.05
CA GLY A 75 -3.62 20.75 -1.16
C GLY A 75 -2.09 20.71 -1.26
N ARG A 76 -1.44 19.82 -0.52
CA ARG A 76 0.01 19.62 -0.61
C ARG A 76 0.45 18.99 -1.94
N ARG A 77 -0.34 18.08 -2.51
CA ARG A 77 -0.06 17.46 -3.82
C ARG A 77 -0.25 18.45 -4.99
N VAL A 78 -1.20 19.38 -4.87
CA VAL A 78 -1.42 20.45 -5.87
C VAL A 78 -0.31 21.50 -5.80
N ALA A 79 0.16 21.85 -4.60
CA ALA A 79 1.29 22.78 -4.42
C ALA A 79 2.63 22.21 -4.91
N GLU A 80 2.83 20.90 -4.81
CA GLU A 80 4.03 20.21 -5.33
C GLU A 80 4.05 20.13 -6.87
N MET A 81 2.91 20.34 -7.54
CA MET A 81 2.81 20.39 -9.00
C MET A 81 2.87 21.81 -9.58
N SER A 82 2.94 22.86 -8.74
CA SER A 82 2.93 24.27 -9.19
C SER A 82 4.20 25.05 -8.86
N VAL A 83 5.27 24.39 -8.38
CA VAL A 83 6.55 25.02 -8.05
C VAL A 83 7.69 24.21 -8.67
N ASP A 84 7.79 24.25 -9.99
CA ASP A 84 9.04 23.99 -10.71
C ASP A 84 9.00 24.80 -12.03
N ASP A 85 10.12 25.46 -12.35
CA ASP A 85 10.40 26.26 -13.55
C ASP A 85 9.89 27.74 -13.63
N ASN A 86 10.56 28.65 -12.91
CA ASN A 86 11.11 29.92 -13.47
C ASN A 86 11.82 30.76 -12.37
N ASP A 87 12.99 30.31 -11.93
CA ASP A 87 14.01 31.18 -11.33
C ASP A 87 15.33 30.89 -12.05
N GLY A 88 15.43 31.46 -13.24
CA GLY A 88 16.67 31.53 -14.02
C GLY A 88 17.58 32.58 -13.42
N ASP A 89 18.48 32.14 -12.56
CA ASP A 89 19.65 32.90 -12.10
C ASP A 89 20.70 32.87 -13.23
N ASP A 90 20.57 33.85 -14.13
CA ASP A 90 21.51 34.17 -15.20
C ASP A 90 22.65 35.01 -14.60
N ASP A 91 23.63 34.33 -13.99
CA ASP A 91 24.89 34.92 -13.55
C ASP A 91 26.01 34.44 -14.50
N ASP A 92 25.99 35.00 -15.72
CA ASP A 92 27.03 34.84 -16.75
C ASP A 92 28.21 35.78 -16.40
N ASP A 93 29.00 35.39 -15.38
CA ASP A 93 30.23 36.10 -14.99
C ASP A 93 31.38 35.73 -15.95
N GLU A 94 31.61 36.70 -16.83
CA GLU A 94 32.71 36.95 -17.76
C GLU A 94 33.91 35.97 -17.80
N GLY A 95 34.19 35.52 -19.03
CA GLY A 95 35.40 34.81 -19.43
C GLY A 95 36.70 35.51 -19.02
N GLY A 96 37.29 35.02 -17.93
CA GLY A 96 38.68 35.27 -17.54
C GLY A 96 39.68 34.69 -18.54
N ASN A 97 40.06 35.49 -19.53
CA ASN A 97 41.23 35.27 -20.39
C ASN A 97 42.51 35.17 -19.53
N TRP A 98 42.95 33.95 -19.23
CA TRP A 98 44.25 33.69 -18.63
C TRP A 98 45.36 34.01 -19.63
N VAL A 99 45.74 35.29 -19.72
CA VAL A 99 46.98 35.68 -20.39
C VAL A 99 48.15 35.09 -19.61
N GLU A 100 48.71 34.02 -20.15
CA GLU A 100 49.99 33.45 -19.73
C GLU A 100 51.06 34.54 -19.86
N LYS A 101 51.38 35.20 -18.74
CA LYS A 101 52.47 36.17 -18.69
C LYS A 101 53.78 35.42 -18.88
N GLU A 102 54.30 35.44 -20.10
CA GLU A 102 55.68 35.03 -20.39
C GLU A 102 56.65 35.87 -19.55
N TYR A 103 57.18 35.27 -18.49
CA TYR A 103 58.21 35.85 -17.66
C TYR A 103 59.52 35.88 -18.46
N LYS A 104 59.94 37.07 -18.91
CA LYS A 104 61.26 37.28 -19.52
C LYS A 104 62.30 37.39 -18.40
N PRO A 105 63.19 36.40 -18.19
CA PRO A 105 64.19 36.48 -17.14
C PRO A 105 65.16 37.63 -17.45
N LYS A 106 65.49 38.42 -16.43
CA LYS A 106 66.48 39.51 -16.53
C LYS A 106 67.81 39.02 -15.95
N GLY A 107 68.88 39.06 -16.75
CA GLY A 107 70.24 38.77 -16.29
C GLY A 107 70.79 37.39 -16.71
N LEU A 108 71.80 36.91 -15.97
CA LEU A 108 72.53 35.66 -16.23
C LEU A 108 71.73 34.37 -15.94
N GLU A 109 70.50 34.48 -15.42
CA GLU A 109 69.62 33.33 -15.10
C GLU A 109 69.16 32.54 -16.33
N GLY A 110 69.27 33.09 -17.54
CA GLY A 110 68.96 32.36 -18.79
C GLY A 110 70.09 31.46 -19.30
N LEU A 111 71.29 31.53 -18.72
CA LEU A 111 72.48 30.79 -19.19
C LEU A 111 72.78 29.54 -18.36
N VAL A 112 72.17 29.39 -17.18
CA VAL A 112 72.29 28.19 -16.36
C VAL A 112 71.15 27.23 -16.72
N GLU A 113 71.46 26.20 -17.51
CA GLU A 113 70.53 25.10 -17.80
C GLU A 113 70.27 24.32 -16.50
N VAL A 114 69.25 24.73 -15.75
CA VAL A 114 68.78 23.98 -14.59
C VAL A 114 67.96 22.79 -15.11
N GLU A 115 68.63 21.66 -15.36
CA GLU A 115 68.00 20.36 -15.59
C GLU A 115 67.33 19.89 -14.30
N ASN A 116 66.14 20.45 -14.00
CA ASN A 116 65.30 19.96 -12.93
C ASN A 116 64.52 18.74 -13.44
N PRO A 117 64.82 17.52 -12.96
CA PRO A 117 64.13 16.30 -13.40
C PRO A 117 62.62 16.30 -13.06
N ASN A 118 62.17 17.18 -12.16
CA ASN A 118 60.74 17.38 -11.85
C ASN A 118 60.06 18.43 -12.77
N LYS A 119 60.81 19.07 -13.69
CA LYS A 119 60.27 20.01 -14.69
C LYS A 119 59.95 19.28 -16.01
N ALA A 120 59.59 18.01 -15.93
CA ALA A 120 59.06 17.29 -17.08
C ALA A 120 57.76 17.99 -17.55
N PRO A 121 57.60 18.25 -18.85
CA PRO A 121 56.36 18.82 -19.36
C PRO A 121 55.22 17.85 -19.07
N VAL A 122 54.25 18.27 -18.27
CA VAL A 122 53.05 17.49 -17.99
C VAL A 122 52.28 17.38 -19.30
N LYS A 123 52.42 16.24 -19.98
CA LYS A 123 51.62 15.92 -21.17
C LYS A 123 50.20 15.65 -20.70
N MET A 124 49.24 16.48 -21.12
CA MET A 124 47.82 16.29 -20.86
C MET A 124 47.32 15.01 -21.55
N THR A 125 47.42 13.86 -20.89
CA THR A 125 46.81 12.61 -21.36
C THR A 125 45.30 12.72 -21.18
N LYS A 126 44.54 12.65 -22.27
CA LYS A 126 43.08 12.71 -22.21
C LYS A 126 42.58 11.40 -21.63
N LEU A 127 41.45 11.43 -20.91
CA LEU A 127 40.83 10.26 -20.28
C LEU A 127 40.53 9.12 -21.29
N LYS A 128 40.44 9.44 -22.59
CA LYS A 128 40.25 8.51 -23.70
C LYS A 128 41.51 7.70 -24.06
N ASP A 129 42.69 8.19 -23.68
CA ASP A 129 43.99 7.58 -24.00
C ASP A 129 44.50 6.65 -22.86
N MET A 130 43.81 6.61 -21.72
CA MET A 130 44.02 5.59 -20.69
C MET A 130 43.26 4.33 -21.11
N GLY A 131 43.98 3.28 -21.47
CA GLY A 131 43.45 2.05 -22.05
C GLY A 131 42.36 1.37 -21.23
N ALA A 132 41.66 0.44 -21.87
CA ALA A 132 40.50 -0.33 -21.37
C ALA A 132 40.73 -1.18 -20.09
N ASP A 133 41.86 -1.02 -19.42
CA ASP A 133 42.19 -1.61 -18.11
C ASP A 133 41.88 -0.66 -16.93
N ALA A 134 41.55 0.61 -17.21
CA ALA A 134 40.90 1.46 -16.23
C ALA A 134 39.45 0.95 -16.02
N GLY A 135 39.21 0.27 -14.89
CA GLY A 135 37.89 -0.23 -14.50
C GLY A 135 36.78 0.84 -14.62
N PRO A 136 35.50 0.42 -14.60
CA PRO A 136 34.38 1.30 -14.88
C PRO A 136 34.49 2.58 -14.05
N ALA A 137 34.31 3.73 -14.73
CA ALA A 137 34.43 5.04 -14.12
C ALA A 137 33.69 5.06 -12.77
N PRO A 138 34.31 5.56 -11.68
CA PRO A 138 33.67 5.57 -10.39
C PRO A 138 32.36 6.35 -10.51
N MET A 139 31.23 5.64 -10.39
CA MET A 139 29.88 6.19 -10.58
C MET A 139 29.76 7.56 -9.91
N SER A 140 29.12 8.51 -10.58
CA SER A 140 28.87 9.83 -10.02
C SER A 140 28.07 9.69 -8.72
N ARG A 141 28.17 10.67 -7.82
CA ARG A 141 27.46 10.63 -6.54
C ARG A 141 25.95 10.37 -6.71
N ARG A 142 25.34 11.00 -7.72
CA ARG A 142 23.93 10.81 -8.08
C ARG A 142 23.64 9.37 -8.49
N GLU A 143 24.47 8.80 -9.37
CA GLU A 143 24.29 7.44 -9.84
C GLU A 143 24.50 6.38 -8.73
N ARG A 144 25.33 6.67 -7.72
CA ARG A 144 25.45 5.79 -6.54
C ARG A 144 24.20 5.82 -5.68
N GLU A 145 23.69 7.01 -5.42
CA GLU A 145 22.47 7.20 -4.61
C GLU A 145 21.25 6.58 -5.30
N GLU A 146 21.15 6.67 -6.63
CA GLU A 146 20.11 6.02 -7.43
C GLU A 146 20.21 4.49 -7.37
N LYS A 147 21.41 3.92 -7.58
CA LYS A 147 21.62 2.47 -7.46
C LYS A 147 21.31 1.96 -6.05
N GLU A 148 21.72 2.67 -5.01
CA GLU A 148 21.41 2.28 -3.63
C GLU A 148 19.89 2.34 -3.35
N LYS A 149 19.19 3.34 -3.92
CA LYS A 149 17.74 3.44 -3.83
C LYS A 149 17.04 2.28 -4.55
N GLU A 150 17.52 1.92 -5.73
CA GLU A 150 17.03 0.76 -6.49
C GLU A 150 17.29 -0.55 -5.75
N GLU A 151 18.49 -0.74 -5.20
CA GLU A 151 18.85 -1.92 -4.42
C GLU A 151 17.99 -2.05 -3.16
N LYS A 152 17.75 -0.95 -2.44
CA LYS A 152 16.83 -0.94 -1.28
C LYS A 152 15.41 -1.28 -1.68
N ALA A 153 14.91 -0.71 -2.78
CA ALA A 153 13.58 -1.04 -3.28
C ALA A 153 13.47 -2.51 -3.71
N ALA A 154 14.51 -3.05 -4.37
CA ALA A 154 14.57 -4.45 -4.77
C ALA A 154 14.67 -5.39 -3.55
N ALA A 155 15.46 -5.03 -2.55
CA ALA A 155 15.55 -5.77 -1.29
C ALA A 155 14.22 -5.77 -0.53
N TYR A 156 13.51 -4.64 -0.51
CA TYR A 156 12.17 -4.54 0.04
C TYR A 156 11.19 -5.46 -0.69
N ARG A 157 11.15 -5.38 -2.02
CA ARG A 157 10.30 -6.25 -2.86
C ARG A 157 10.59 -7.72 -2.61
N LYS A 158 11.86 -8.11 -2.61
CA LYS A 158 12.29 -9.49 -2.31
C LYS A 158 11.85 -9.95 -0.91
N ARG A 159 11.98 -9.09 0.10
CA ARG A 159 11.52 -9.39 1.47
C ARG A 159 10.00 -9.51 1.54
N HIS A 160 9.29 -8.67 0.80
CA HIS A 160 7.84 -8.69 0.72
C HIS A 160 7.32 -9.95 0.03
N GLU A 161 7.92 -10.33 -1.10
CA GLU A 161 7.63 -11.57 -1.82
C GLU A 161 7.97 -12.81 -0.99
N ALA A 162 9.05 -12.77 -0.21
CA ALA A 162 9.39 -13.82 0.75
C ALA A 162 8.46 -13.86 1.98
N GLY A 163 7.53 -12.91 2.10
CA GLY A 163 6.56 -12.81 3.19
C GLY A 163 7.15 -12.43 4.56
N LEU A 164 8.33 -11.83 4.55
CA LEU A 164 9.06 -11.41 5.75
C LEU A 164 8.74 -9.97 6.16
N THR A 165 8.01 -9.21 5.34
CA THR A 165 7.49 -7.89 5.70
C THR A 165 6.24 -8.03 6.58
N GLU A 166 6.04 -7.10 7.51
CA GLU A 166 4.85 -7.10 8.35
C GLU A 166 3.58 -6.84 7.56
N GLU A 167 3.68 -6.01 6.52
CA GLU A 167 2.57 -5.72 5.58
C GLU A 167 2.05 -7.00 4.94
N TYR A 168 2.93 -7.82 4.35
CA TYR A 168 2.54 -9.10 3.76
C TYR A 168 1.89 -10.02 4.78
N LYS A 169 2.44 -10.12 6.01
CA LYS A 169 1.86 -10.95 7.07
C LYS A 169 0.46 -10.47 7.47
N ARG A 170 0.26 -9.16 7.61
CA ARG A 170 -1.05 -8.57 7.93
C ARG A 170 -2.06 -8.83 6.82
N ASP A 171 -1.68 -8.65 5.56
CA ASP A 171 -2.57 -8.87 4.43
C ASP A 171 -2.89 -10.35 4.24
N MET A 172 -1.92 -11.24 4.43
CA MET A 172 -2.16 -12.69 4.45
C MET A 172 -3.07 -13.11 5.60
N ALA A 173 -2.95 -12.51 6.79
CA ALA A 173 -3.85 -12.77 7.91
C ALA A 173 -5.29 -12.35 7.59
N LYS A 174 -5.48 -11.16 7.01
CA LYS A 174 -6.80 -10.70 6.54
C LYS A 174 -7.39 -11.64 5.48
N LEU A 175 -6.59 -12.06 4.50
CA LEU A 175 -7.03 -13.01 3.48
C LEU A 175 -7.38 -14.39 4.08
N ALA A 176 -6.62 -14.86 5.07
CA ALA A 176 -6.91 -16.11 5.78
C ALA A 176 -8.22 -16.02 6.57
N GLU A 177 -8.48 -14.91 7.25
CA GLU A 177 -9.75 -14.67 7.95
C GLU A 177 -10.94 -14.68 6.97
N VAL A 178 -10.80 -14.03 5.82
CA VAL A 178 -11.86 -14.04 4.78
C VAL A 178 -12.09 -15.46 4.24
N LYS A 179 -11.03 -16.24 4.01
CA LYS A 179 -11.15 -17.64 3.60
C LYS A 179 -11.86 -18.46 4.67
N ALA A 180 -11.45 -18.37 5.93
CA ALA A 180 -12.08 -19.06 7.05
C ALA A 180 -13.56 -18.69 7.19
N ARG A 181 -13.92 -17.41 7.04
CA ARG A 181 -15.31 -16.96 7.07
C ARG A 181 -16.13 -17.54 5.91
N ARG A 182 -15.55 -17.60 4.71
CA ARG A 182 -16.22 -18.20 3.53
C ARG A 182 -16.40 -19.70 3.70
N GLU A 183 -15.37 -20.40 4.16
CA GLU A 183 -15.43 -21.85 4.42
C GLU A 183 -16.43 -22.17 5.53
N ALA A 184 -16.44 -21.40 6.63
CA ALA A 184 -17.42 -21.58 7.70
C ALA A 184 -18.87 -21.32 7.21
N ALA A 185 -19.08 -20.31 6.35
CA ALA A 185 -20.38 -20.06 5.76
C ALA A 185 -20.80 -21.19 4.79
N GLN A 186 -19.88 -21.71 3.98
CA GLN A 186 -20.15 -22.84 3.09
C GLN A 186 -20.42 -24.13 3.87
N ALA A 187 -19.67 -24.39 4.94
CA ALA A 187 -19.89 -25.54 5.81
C ALA A 187 -21.26 -25.45 6.51
N LYS A 188 -21.64 -24.27 7.02
CA LYS A 188 -22.98 -24.04 7.58
C LYS A 188 -24.08 -24.24 6.54
N ALA A 189 -23.90 -23.71 5.33
CA ALA A 189 -24.86 -23.89 4.25
C ALA A 189 -25.03 -25.37 3.84
N LYS A 190 -23.93 -26.12 3.75
CA LYS A 190 -23.97 -27.56 3.46
C LYS A 190 -24.65 -28.36 4.58
N ALA A 191 -24.31 -28.07 5.85
CA ALA A 191 -24.96 -28.72 6.99
C ALA A 191 -26.47 -28.44 7.06
N GLU A 192 -26.88 -27.21 6.74
CA GLU A 192 -28.31 -26.85 6.67
C GLU A 192 -29.02 -27.54 5.49
N GLN A 193 -28.36 -27.66 4.34
CA GLN A 193 -28.88 -28.41 3.19
C GLN A 193 -29.03 -29.90 3.51
N GLU A 194 -28.02 -30.53 4.08
CA GLU A 194 -28.07 -31.94 4.49
C GLU A 194 -29.14 -32.18 5.55
N ALA A 195 -29.28 -31.29 6.54
CA ALA A 195 -30.36 -31.37 7.53
C ALA A 195 -31.75 -31.19 6.91
N ALA A 196 -31.90 -30.28 5.95
CA ALA A 196 -33.15 -30.07 5.22
C ALA A 196 -33.50 -31.27 4.34
N GLU A 197 -32.52 -31.89 3.68
CA GLU A 197 -32.72 -33.11 2.88
C GLU A 197 -33.10 -34.31 3.75
N LEU A 198 -32.44 -34.50 4.90
CA LEU A 198 -32.82 -35.54 5.85
C LEU A 198 -34.24 -35.33 6.38
N ALA A 199 -34.61 -34.09 6.74
CA ALA A 199 -35.96 -33.75 7.16
C ALA A 199 -37.00 -33.94 6.03
N GLU A 200 -36.64 -33.68 4.76
CA GLU A 200 -37.52 -33.92 3.63
C GLU A 200 -37.70 -35.42 3.37
N VAL A 201 -36.62 -36.21 3.47
CA VAL A 201 -36.67 -37.67 3.36
C VAL A 201 -37.52 -38.27 4.48
N GLU A 202 -37.37 -37.80 5.72
CA GLU A 202 -38.22 -38.22 6.84
C GLU A 202 -39.68 -37.84 6.62
N ARG A 203 -39.97 -36.62 6.13
CA ARG A 203 -41.33 -36.21 5.77
C ARG A 203 -41.91 -37.07 4.65
N LYS A 204 -41.12 -37.37 3.61
CA LYS A 204 -41.54 -38.26 2.50
C LYS A 204 -41.83 -39.66 3.01
N LYS A 205 -40.97 -40.23 3.85
CA LYS A 205 -41.18 -41.55 4.49
C LYS A 205 -42.42 -41.56 5.38
N ALA A 206 -42.65 -40.52 6.18
CA ALA A 206 -43.84 -40.40 7.03
C ALA A 206 -45.13 -40.26 6.21
N VAL A 207 -45.09 -39.54 5.08
CA VAL A 207 -46.22 -39.43 4.15
C VAL A 207 -46.46 -40.74 3.41
N GLU A 208 -45.42 -41.47 3.05
CA GLU A 208 -45.52 -42.79 2.41
C GLU A 208 -46.11 -43.83 3.38
N SER A 209 -45.66 -43.88 4.63
CA SER A 209 -46.24 -44.75 5.65
C SER A 209 -47.70 -44.39 5.95
N ALA A 210 -48.04 -43.10 5.98
CA ALA A 210 -49.42 -42.65 6.20
C ALA A 210 -50.35 -42.89 4.98
N ASN A 211 -49.80 -43.04 3.77
CA ASN A 211 -50.57 -43.44 2.59
C ASN A 211 -50.71 -44.96 2.46
N ALA A 212 -49.70 -45.74 2.88
CA ALA A 212 -49.78 -47.19 2.93
C ALA A 212 -50.85 -47.68 3.93
N ASP A 213 -50.97 -47.02 5.08
CA ASP A 213 -52.00 -47.30 6.10
C ASP A 213 -53.43 -46.89 5.66
N ARG A 214 -53.54 -46.08 4.60
CA ARG A 214 -54.83 -45.72 3.96
C ARG A 214 -55.20 -46.61 2.78
N SER A 215 -54.31 -47.49 2.33
CA SER A 215 -54.57 -48.39 1.21
C SER A 215 -55.12 -49.77 1.61
N ASP A 216 -55.38 -49.99 2.91
CA ASP A 216 -55.91 -51.26 3.44
C ASP A 216 -57.40 -51.19 3.83
N ASP A 217 -58.11 -50.10 3.55
CA ASP A 217 -59.52 -49.91 3.98
C ASP A 217 -60.43 -49.15 2.98
N GLU A 218 -60.30 -49.37 1.66
CA GLU A 218 -61.38 -49.03 0.70
C GLU A 218 -61.43 -50.01 -0.48
N ASP A 219 -62.16 -51.12 -0.31
CA ASP A 219 -62.92 -51.78 -1.38
C ASP A 219 -64.34 -51.16 -1.39
N SER A 220 -64.49 -49.95 -1.94
CA SER A 220 -65.82 -49.47 -2.37
C SER A 220 -65.79 -48.19 -3.21
N ASP A 221 -66.37 -48.36 -4.39
CA ASP A 221 -67.33 -47.45 -5.04
C ASP A 221 -66.82 -46.17 -5.77
N ASP A 222 -66.97 -46.30 -7.08
CA ASP A 222 -67.45 -45.34 -8.08
C ASP A 222 -67.06 -43.85 -8.03
N GLY A 223 -66.68 -43.34 -9.21
CA GLY A 223 -66.76 -41.90 -9.46
C GLY A 223 -65.60 -41.29 -10.23
N LYS A 224 -65.49 -41.63 -11.52
CA LYS A 224 -64.82 -40.78 -12.52
C LYS A 224 -65.32 -39.32 -12.41
N LYS A 225 -64.53 -38.44 -11.81
CA LYS A 225 -64.58 -36.99 -12.11
C LYS A 225 -63.18 -36.43 -12.26
N LYS A 226 -62.73 -36.34 -13.53
CA LYS A 226 -61.61 -35.50 -13.95
C LYS A 226 -61.89 -34.05 -13.54
N LYS A 227 -61.41 -33.62 -12.37
CA LYS A 227 -61.36 -32.21 -11.99
C LYS A 227 -60.33 -31.51 -12.89
N LYS A 228 -60.83 -30.61 -13.74
CA LYS A 228 -60.07 -29.55 -14.41
C LYS A 228 -59.13 -28.91 -13.38
N LYS A 229 -57.81 -28.99 -13.58
CA LYS A 229 -56.82 -28.24 -12.79
C LYS A 229 -57.14 -26.74 -12.93
N GLY A 230 -57.77 -26.18 -11.89
CA GLY A 230 -58.04 -24.76 -11.78
C GLY A 230 -56.72 -24.00 -11.70
N LYS A 231 -56.67 -22.85 -12.38
CA LYS A 231 -55.56 -21.88 -12.41
C LYS A 231 -55.34 -21.16 -11.07
N SER A 232 -55.54 -21.82 -9.92
CA SER A 232 -55.70 -21.14 -8.62
C SER A 232 -54.64 -21.45 -7.56
N ASN A 233 -53.67 -22.33 -7.82
CA ASN A 233 -52.68 -22.75 -6.81
C ASN A 233 -51.27 -22.16 -6.98
N ILE A 234 -51.13 -20.96 -7.57
CA ILE A 234 -49.86 -20.23 -7.52
C ILE A 234 -49.81 -19.47 -6.17
N PRO A 235 -48.80 -19.65 -5.31
CA PRO A 235 -48.72 -18.94 -4.03
C PRO A 235 -48.60 -17.42 -4.25
N LYS A 236 -49.26 -16.62 -3.37
CA LYS A 236 -49.10 -15.17 -3.36
C LYS A 236 -47.68 -14.81 -2.94
N ILE A 237 -47.09 -13.81 -3.58
CA ILE A 237 -45.72 -13.38 -3.28
C ILE A 237 -45.76 -12.01 -2.59
N ASP A 238 -45.09 -11.88 -1.45
CA ASP A 238 -45.08 -10.63 -0.67
C ASP A 238 -44.31 -9.51 -1.39
N LYS A 239 -44.75 -8.25 -1.20
CA LYS A 239 -44.13 -7.07 -1.82
C LYS A 239 -42.61 -6.97 -1.58
N ILE A 240 -42.16 -7.38 -0.39
CA ILE A 240 -40.73 -7.37 -0.02
C ILE A 240 -39.96 -8.41 -0.84
N SER A 241 -40.51 -9.62 -0.99
CA SER A 241 -39.89 -10.67 -1.80
C SER A 241 -39.82 -10.28 -3.28
N ILE A 242 -40.85 -9.62 -3.82
CA ILE A 242 -40.85 -9.14 -5.22
C ILE A 242 -39.72 -8.14 -5.47
N LYS A 243 -39.51 -7.20 -4.54
CA LYS A 243 -38.43 -6.20 -4.65
C LYS A 243 -37.02 -6.81 -4.54
N LYS A 244 -36.89 -7.93 -3.83
CA LYS A 244 -35.60 -8.64 -3.64
C LYS A 244 -35.31 -9.66 -4.75
N MET A 245 -36.30 -10.05 -5.55
CA MET A 245 -36.11 -11.02 -6.63
C MET A 245 -35.19 -10.50 -7.74
N LYS A 246 -34.34 -11.39 -8.26
CA LYS A 246 -33.49 -11.12 -9.42
C LYS A 246 -34.34 -11.02 -10.69
N PRO A 247 -33.89 -10.33 -11.74
CA PRO A 247 -34.66 -10.18 -12.99
C PRO A 247 -35.02 -11.51 -13.66
N ALA A 248 -34.21 -12.56 -13.51
CA ALA A 248 -34.56 -13.91 -13.99
C ALA A 248 -35.76 -14.50 -13.23
N GLN A 249 -35.74 -14.40 -11.90
CA GLN A 249 -36.82 -14.89 -11.03
C GLN A 249 -38.14 -14.12 -11.26
N LEU A 250 -38.05 -12.80 -11.50
CA LEU A 250 -39.23 -12.00 -11.86
C LEU A 250 -39.85 -12.45 -13.18
N LYS A 251 -39.03 -12.79 -14.19
CA LYS A 251 -39.52 -13.31 -15.47
C LYS A 251 -40.17 -14.67 -15.34
N GLU A 252 -39.59 -15.58 -14.54
CA GLU A 252 -40.18 -16.89 -14.25
C GLU A 252 -41.52 -16.74 -13.54
N ALA A 253 -41.57 -15.90 -12.50
CA ALA A 253 -42.77 -15.64 -11.74
C ALA A 253 -43.88 -14.99 -12.59
N LEU A 254 -43.54 -14.10 -13.53
CA LEU A 254 -44.47 -13.54 -14.51
C LEU A 254 -44.92 -14.59 -15.53
N LYS A 255 -44.02 -15.47 -16.01
CA LYS A 255 -44.32 -16.55 -16.94
C LYS A 255 -45.28 -17.58 -16.34
N GLU A 256 -45.10 -17.94 -15.07
CA GLU A 256 -46.02 -18.82 -14.34
C GLU A 256 -47.42 -18.23 -14.21
N ARG A 257 -47.50 -16.89 -14.08
CA ARG A 257 -48.76 -16.13 -14.01
C ARG A 257 -49.35 -15.80 -15.39
N GLY A 258 -48.63 -16.09 -16.48
CA GLY A 258 -49.05 -15.79 -17.85
C GLY A 258 -49.01 -14.30 -18.21
N LEU A 259 -48.17 -13.52 -17.54
CA LEU A 259 -47.96 -12.09 -17.79
C LEU A 259 -46.77 -11.85 -18.73
N ASP A 260 -46.71 -10.65 -19.31
CA ASP A 260 -45.60 -10.26 -20.20
C ASP A 260 -44.26 -10.12 -19.45
N ILE A 261 -43.21 -10.65 -20.07
CA ILE A 261 -41.84 -10.75 -19.53
C ILE A 261 -40.88 -9.69 -20.10
N GLN A 262 -41.36 -8.80 -20.98
CA GLN A 262 -40.54 -7.76 -21.60
C GLN A 262 -40.38 -6.52 -20.69
N GLY A 263 -39.23 -5.86 -20.78
CA GLY A 263 -38.97 -4.59 -20.08
C GLY A 263 -37.84 -4.65 -19.04
N SER A 264 -37.69 -3.53 -18.32
CA SER A 264 -36.68 -3.38 -17.27
C SER A 264 -37.10 -4.11 -15.98
N ALA A 265 -36.16 -4.32 -15.06
CA ALA A 265 -36.46 -5.00 -13.79
C ALA A 265 -37.57 -4.30 -12.99
N LYS A 266 -37.66 -2.96 -13.05
CA LYS A 266 -38.72 -2.20 -12.38
C LYS A 266 -40.09 -2.46 -13.00
N ASP A 267 -40.15 -2.58 -14.32
CA ASP A 267 -41.40 -2.86 -15.04
C ASP A 267 -41.91 -4.26 -14.70
N LEU A 268 -41.01 -5.24 -14.62
CA LEU A 268 -41.34 -6.61 -14.20
C LEU A 268 -41.85 -6.66 -12.75
N GLN A 269 -41.22 -5.92 -11.84
CA GLN A 269 -41.68 -5.79 -10.45
C GLN A 269 -43.05 -5.14 -10.36
N ALA A 270 -43.27 -4.03 -11.08
CA ALA A 270 -44.54 -3.30 -11.07
C ALA A 270 -45.69 -4.18 -11.56
N ARG A 271 -45.53 -4.90 -12.68
CA ARG A 271 -46.56 -5.81 -13.19
C ARG A 271 -46.87 -6.95 -12.24
N LEU A 272 -45.84 -7.52 -11.60
CA LEU A 272 -46.05 -8.61 -10.64
C LEU A 272 -46.72 -8.10 -9.36
N LEU A 273 -46.37 -6.89 -8.90
CA LEU A 273 -47.05 -6.23 -7.79
C LEU A 273 -48.52 -5.94 -8.11
N GLU A 274 -48.80 -5.37 -9.28
CA GLU A 274 -50.17 -5.06 -9.73
C GLU A 274 -51.02 -6.33 -9.85
N TYR A 275 -50.45 -7.42 -10.36
CA TYR A 275 -51.16 -8.70 -10.42
C TYR A 275 -51.46 -9.28 -9.04
N GLU A 276 -50.50 -9.23 -8.11
CA GLU A 276 -50.72 -9.73 -6.73
C GLU A 276 -51.68 -8.84 -5.93
N GLU A 277 -51.73 -7.53 -6.21
CA GLU A 277 -52.71 -6.61 -5.62
C GLU A 277 -54.13 -6.85 -6.16
N ASN A 278 -54.27 -7.25 -7.42
CA ASN A 278 -55.55 -7.49 -8.10
C ASN A 278 -56.07 -8.94 -8.00
N ARG A 279 -55.46 -9.81 -7.18
CA ARG A 279 -55.74 -11.26 -7.10
C ARG A 279 -56.48 -11.74 -5.84
#